data_AF-A0A174PMB4-F1
#
_entry.id   AF-A0A174PMB4-F1
#
_cell.length_a   1.000
_cell.length_b   1.000
_cell.length_c   1.000
_cell.angle_alpha   90.00
_cell.angle_beta   90.00
_cell.angle_gamma   90.00
#
_symmetry.space_group_name_H-M   'P 1'
#
loop_
_entity.id
_entity.type
_entity.pdbx_description
1 polymer ?
#
loop_
_entity_poly.entity_id
_entity_poly.type
_entity_poly.pdbx_seq_one_letter_code
_entity_poly.pdbx_strand_id
1 'polypeptide(L)'
;MKFPALFALAGRIGARYVSTGHYARVENGVLKKGMPANDQSYMLARLTREQLQKVIFPLGDYEKAQVRALARDFGIPVADKPDSMEICFIPDGDYAAWLERRGFSTPEGNFVDKDGKVLGRHRGIHCYTLGQGRGLGVSGPHRYYVTALRPDANEVVLSDGSDLGRDEVRGTEPNWLAVDGLTGPMEVTVRLRHSRTQTAATLEPEEDGVLLRMHTHEKAAWFGPGVRPAPDGLRRPGRRQGGGAGGQHHPPPGAHRGGGGPAEAGGGLRRGVWPV
;
A
#
# COMPACT_ATOMS: atom_id res chain seq x y z
N MET A 1 -4.18 -13.31 0.40
CA MET A 1 -5.09 -14.27 -0.27
C MET A 1 -4.25 -15.38 -0.93
N LYS A 2 -4.66 -16.65 -0.85
CA LYS A 2 -3.83 -17.79 -1.30
C LYS A 2 -3.94 -18.05 -2.82
N PHE A 3 -3.66 -17.06 -3.66
CA PHE A 3 -3.55 -17.25 -5.12
C PHE A 3 -2.61 -18.39 -5.52
N PRO A 4 -1.42 -18.57 -4.89
CA PRO A 4 -0.55 -19.69 -5.21
C PRO A 4 -1.25 -21.06 -5.10
N ALA A 5 -2.04 -21.27 -4.05
CA ALA A 5 -2.79 -22.52 -3.87
C ALA A 5 -3.90 -22.67 -4.92
N LEU A 6 -4.56 -21.57 -5.29
CA LEU A 6 -5.62 -21.56 -6.28
C LEU A 6 -5.08 -21.86 -7.70
N PHE A 7 -3.94 -21.29 -8.06
CA PHE A 7 -3.24 -21.61 -9.32
C PHE A 7 -2.71 -23.05 -9.34
N ALA A 8 -2.17 -23.55 -8.22
CA ALA A 8 -1.73 -24.93 -8.13
C ALA A 8 -2.90 -25.91 -8.36
N LEU A 9 -4.07 -25.63 -7.78
CA LEU A 9 -5.28 -26.40 -8.04
C LEU A 9 -5.72 -26.29 -9.51
N ALA A 10 -5.76 -25.07 -10.05
CA ALA A 10 -6.12 -24.84 -11.45
C ALA A 10 -5.23 -25.67 -12.41
N GLY A 11 -3.92 -25.68 -12.18
CA GLY A 11 -2.98 -26.52 -12.93
C GLY A 11 -3.28 -28.02 -12.81
N ARG A 12 -3.59 -28.50 -11.60
CA ARG A 12 -3.94 -29.92 -11.37
C ARG A 12 -5.21 -30.36 -12.09
N ILE A 13 -6.19 -29.47 -12.23
CA ILE A 13 -7.48 -29.79 -12.88
C ILE A 13 -7.55 -29.35 -14.34
N GLY A 14 -6.46 -28.82 -14.91
CA GLY A 14 -6.42 -28.33 -16.29
C GLY A 14 -7.21 -27.04 -16.54
N ALA A 15 -7.55 -26.27 -15.51
CA ALA A 15 -8.25 -25.01 -15.65
C ALA A 15 -7.32 -23.92 -16.21
N ARG A 16 -7.72 -23.30 -17.32
CA ARG A 16 -6.95 -22.22 -17.98
C ARG A 16 -6.96 -20.91 -17.19
N TYR A 17 -8.05 -20.64 -16.48
CA TYR A 17 -8.27 -19.39 -15.75
C TYR A 17 -8.75 -19.65 -14.33
N VAL A 18 -8.46 -18.68 -13.46
CA VAL A 18 -8.97 -18.61 -12.10
C VAL A 18 -9.92 -17.42 -11.99
N SER A 19 -11.15 -17.62 -11.55
CA SER A 19 -12.10 -16.54 -11.27
C SER A 19 -12.28 -16.35 -9.78
N THR A 20 -12.31 -15.10 -9.33
CA THR A 20 -12.58 -14.77 -7.91
C THR A 20 -13.52 -13.57 -7.81
N GLY A 21 -14.32 -13.50 -6.74
CA GLY A 21 -15.25 -12.39 -6.50
C GLY A 21 -14.60 -11.09 -6.05
N HIS A 22 -13.36 -10.80 -6.47
CA HIS A 22 -12.71 -9.54 -6.12
C HIS A 22 -13.23 -8.39 -6.98
N TYR A 23 -13.42 -7.25 -6.33
CA TYR A 23 -13.78 -5.98 -6.96
C TYR A 23 -12.52 -5.26 -7.44
N ALA A 24 -11.93 -5.80 -8.49
CA ALA A 24 -10.79 -5.25 -9.22
C ALA A 24 -10.94 -5.60 -10.69
N ARG A 25 -10.08 -5.04 -11.54
CA ARG A 25 -10.10 -5.31 -12.99
C ARG A 25 -8.72 -5.73 -13.44
N VAL A 26 -8.66 -6.50 -14.51
CA VAL A 26 -7.41 -6.83 -15.19
C VAL A 26 -7.57 -6.52 -16.66
N GLU A 27 -6.58 -5.84 -17.22
CA GLU A 27 -6.51 -5.56 -18.64
C GLU A 27 -5.08 -5.80 -19.12
N ASN A 28 -4.87 -6.71 -20.07
CA ASN A 28 -3.55 -7.05 -20.62
C ASN A 28 -2.49 -7.39 -19.56
N GLY A 29 -2.87 -8.08 -18.48
CA GLY A 29 -1.97 -8.43 -17.37
C GLY A 29 -1.70 -7.29 -16.39
N VAL A 30 -2.34 -6.13 -16.56
CA VAL A 30 -2.26 -4.98 -15.65
C VAL A 30 -3.45 -4.97 -14.70
N LEU A 31 -3.17 -4.90 -13.40
CA LEU A 31 -4.19 -4.74 -12.37
C LEU A 31 -4.74 -3.31 -12.38
N LYS A 32 -6.06 -3.19 -12.44
CA LYS A 32 -6.79 -1.93 -12.38
C LYS A 32 -7.75 -1.92 -11.19
N LYS A 33 -8.06 -0.71 -10.71
CA LYS A 33 -9.06 -0.51 -9.65
C LYS A 33 -10.43 -0.99 -10.09
N GLY A 34 -11.17 -1.56 -9.15
CA GLY A 34 -12.61 -1.76 -9.29
C GLY A 34 -13.39 -0.46 -9.04
N MET A 35 -14.70 -0.58 -8.81
CA MET A 35 -15.53 0.57 -8.45
C MET A 35 -15.07 1.23 -7.13
N PRO A 36 -15.07 2.59 -7.03
CA PRO A 36 -14.45 3.29 -5.90
C PRO A 36 -14.97 2.89 -4.51
N ALA A 37 -16.25 2.57 -4.39
CA ALA A 37 -16.88 2.22 -3.12
C ALA A 37 -16.35 0.91 -2.52
N ASN A 38 -15.85 0.00 -3.36
CA ASN A 38 -15.56 -1.39 -2.99
C ASN A 38 -14.29 -1.93 -3.65
N ASP A 39 -13.40 -1.06 -4.14
CA ASP A 39 -12.11 -1.44 -4.74
C ASP A 39 -11.27 -2.33 -3.82
N GLN A 40 -10.84 -3.47 -4.36
CA GLN A 40 -10.00 -4.46 -3.67
C GLN A 40 -8.61 -4.62 -4.31
N SER A 41 -8.22 -3.73 -5.23
CA SER A 41 -6.91 -3.80 -5.91
C SER A 41 -5.70 -3.79 -4.96
N TYR A 42 -5.81 -3.18 -3.77
CA TYR A 42 -4.74 -3.19 -2.76
C TYR A 42 -4.27 -4.60 -2.41
N MET A 43 -5.24 -5.49 -2.13
CA MET A 43 -4.97 -6.84 -1.65
C MET A 43 -4.38 -7.74 -2.74
N LEU A 44 -4.45 -7.27 -3.99
CA LEU A 44 -4.05 -7.95 -5.21
C LEU A 44 -2.72 -7.42 -5.76
N ALA A 45 -2.18 -6.34 -5.19
CA ALA A 45 -0.99 -5.66 -5.70
C ALA A 45 0.28 -6.54 -5.70
N ARG A 46 0.27 -7.66 -4.98
CA ARG A 46 1.37 -8.66 -4.95
C ARG A 46 1.27 -9.74 -6.03
N LEU A 47 0.21 -9.74 -6.84
CA LEU A 47 0.13 -10.67 -7.97
C LEU A 47 1.17 -10.28 -9.02
N THR A 48 1.74 -11.27 -9.71
CA THR A 48 2.64 -11.01 -10.84
C THR A 48 1.84 -10.77 -12.12
N ARG A 49 2.47 -10.19 -13.16
CA ARG A 49 1.82 -10.00 -14.47
C ARG A 49 1.35 -11.34 -15.07
N GLU A 50 2.15 -12.39 -14.94
CA GLU A 50 1.84 -13.75 -15.43
C GLU A 50 0.63 -14.34 -14.71
N GLN A 51 0.49 -14.06 -13.41
CA GLN A 51 -0.68 -14.46 -12.64
C GLN A 51 -1.91 -13.68 -13.09
N LEU A 52 -1.80 -12.36 -13.27
CA LEU A 52 -2.91 -11.50 -13.71
C LEU A 52 -3.44 -11.91 -15.09
N GLN A 53 -2.57 -12.36 -16.01
CA GLN A 53 -3.00 -12.89 -17.32
C GLN A 53 -3.91 -14.14 -17.23
N LYS A 54 -3.93 -14.83 -16.09
CA LYS A 54 -4.68 -16.07 -15.86
C LYS A 54 -5.84 -15.87 -14.88
N VAL A 55 -6.16 -14.63 -14.50
CA VAL A 55 -7.19 -14.33 -13.50
C VAL A 55 -8.32 -13.52 -14.11
N ILE A 56 -9.55 -13.83 -13.67
CA ILE A 56 -10.76 -13.14 -14.03
C ILE A 56 -11.37 -12.52 -12.76
N PHE A 57 -11.69 -11.24 -12.83
CA PHE A 57 -12.41 -10.50 -11.78
C PHE A 57 -13.77 -10.02 -12.34
N PRO A 58 -14.81 -10.87 -12.31
CA PRO A 58 -16.08 -10.58 -12.96
C PRO A 58 -16.87 -9.44 -12.30
N LEU A 59 -16.51 -9.06 -11.07
CA LEU A 59 -17.23 -8.05 -10.30
C LEU A 59 -16.58 -6.65 -10.39
N GLY A 60 -15.51 -6.49 -11.16
CA GLY A 60 -14.69 -5.27 -11.17
C GLY A 60 -15.44 -3.99 -11.53
N ASP A 61 -16.44 -4.09 -12.41
CA ASP A 61 -17.25 -2.96 -12.88
C ASP A 61 -18.56 -2.76 -12.09
N TYR A 62 -18.77 -3.52 -11.01
CA TYR A 62 -19.97 -3.45 -10.19
C TYR A 62 -19.70 -2.84 -8.82
N GLU A 63 -20.62 -2.00 -8.39
CA GLU A 63 -20.77 -1.70 -6.98
C GLU A 63 -21.37 -2.90 -6.24
N LYS A 64 -21.06 -2.99 -4.96
CA LYS A 64 -21.52 -4.09 -4.13
C LYS A 64 -23.04 -4.22 -4.07
N ALA A 65 -23.75 -3.09 -4.02
CA ALA A 65 -25.21 -3.07 -4.01
C ALA A 65 -25.79 -3.70 -5.29
N GLN A 66 -25.17 -3.45 -6.45
CA GLN A 66 -25.57 -4.03 -7.72
C GLN A 66 -25.35 -5.55 -7.73
N VAL A 67 -24.21 -6.04 -7.21
CA VAL A 67 -23.97 -7.49 -7.10
C VAL A 67 -24.98 -8.17 -6.18
N ARG A 68 -25.36 -7.54 -5.06
CA ARG A 68 -26.40 -8.08 -4.17
C ARG A 68 -27.78 -8.09 -4.84
N ALA A 69 -28.11 -7.08 -5.65
CA ALA A 69 -29.33 -7.06 -6.43
C ALA A 69 -29.35 -8.20 -7.47
N LEU A 70 -28.29 -8.35 -8.26
CA LEU A 70 -28.14 -9.46 -9.20
C LEU A 70 -28.26 -10.83 -8.51
N ALA A 71 -27.64 -10.98 -7.34
CA ALA A 71 -27.75 -12.21 -6.57
C ALA A 71 -29.19 -12.52 -6.12
N ARG A 72 -29.97 -11.50 -5.72
CA ARG A 72 -31.41 -11.66 -5.42
C ARG A 72 -32.19 -12.04 -6.67
N ASP A 73 -31.96 -11.35 -7.78
CA ASP A 73 -32.68 -11.58 -9.04
C ASP A 73 -32.41 -13.01 -9.58
N PHE A 74 -31.20 -13.53 -9.36
CA PHE A 74 -30.84 -14.91 -9.71
C PHE A 74 -31.21 -15.96 -8.65
N GLY A 75 -31.85 -15.58 -7.54
CA GLY A 75 -32.22 -16.51 -6.46
C GLY A 75 -31.02 -17.11 -5.71
N ILE A 76 -29.88 -16.43 -5.67
CA ILE A 76 -28.68 -16.88 -4.97
C ILE A 76 -28.83 -16.61 -3.46
N PRO A 77 -28.79 -17.64 -2.59
CA PRO A 77 -29.19 -17.54 -1.17
C PRO A 77 -28.22 -16.74 -0.29
N VAL A 78 -27.08 -16.30 -0.82
CA VAL A 78 -26.05 -15.54 -0.08
C VAL A 78 -26.12 -14.04 -0.33
N ALA A 79 -27.15 -13.55 -1.04
CA ALA A 79 -27.29 -12.13 -1.39
C ALA A 79 -27.26 -11.18 -0.20
N ASP A 80 -27.82 -11.61 0.94
CA ASP A 80 -27.92 -10.81 2.18
C ASP A 80 -26.89 -11.23 3.24
N LYS A 81 -26.03 -12.21 2.94
CA LYS A 81 -24.97 -12.63 3.86
C LYS A 81 -24.07 -11.44 4.19
N PRO A 82 -23.78 -11.17 5.48
CA PRO A 82 -22.79 -10.18 5.85
C PRO A 82 -21.43 -10.50 5.24
N ASP A 83 -20.67 -9.46 4.95
CA ASP A 83 -19.33 -9.64 4.41
C ASP A 83 -18.41 -10.24 5.46
N SER A 84 -17.52 -11.13 5.03
CA SER A 84 -16.39 -11.53 5.87
C SER A 84 -15.43 -10.34 5.98
N MET A 85 -15.53 -9.64 7.10
CA MET A 85 -14.53 -8.66 7.55
C MET A 85 -13.45 -9.43 8.33
N GLU A 86 -12.21 -8.95 8.32
CA GLU A 86 -11.02 -9.57 8.95
C GLU A 86 -10.38 -10.76 8.20
N ILE A 87 -9.23 -11.21 8.72
CA ILE A 87 -8.45 -12.32 8.16
C ILE A 87 -9.31 -13.59 8.15
N CYS A 88 -9.71 -14.06 6.97
CA CYS A 88 -10.72 -15.11 6.77
C CYS A 88 -10.54 -16.42 7.55
N PHE A 89 -9.36 -16.70 8.10
CA PHE A 89 -9.03 -17.93 8.83
C PHE A 89 -8.76 -17.70 10.33
N ILE A 90 -8.94 -16.47 10.81
CA ILE A 90 -8.80 -16.09 12.21
C ILE A 90 -10.21 -15.89 12.78
N PRO A 91 -10.66 -16.76 13.69
CA PRO A 91 -11.92 -16.56 14.38
C PRO A 91 -11.91 -15.23 15.13
N ASP A 92 -13.04 -14.53 15.11
CA ASP A 92 -13.34 -13.38 15.97
C ASP A 92 -12.41 -12.16 15.85
N GLY A 93 -11.56 -12.13 14.82
CA GLY A 93 -10.58 -11.04 14.61
C GLY A 93 -9.43 -11.02 15.62
N ASP A 94 -9.30 -12.04 16.47
CA ASP A 94 -8.26 -12.08 17.51
C ASP A 94 -7.01 -12.81 17.03
N TYR A 95 -6.16 -12.07 16.31
CA TYR A 95 -4.86 -12.56 15.81
C TYR A 95 -3.92 -12.98 16.94
N ALA A 96 -3.89 -12.24 18.05
CA ALA A 96 -3.01 -12.53 19.17
C ALA A 96 -3.38 -13.88 19.80
N ALA A 97 -4.66 -14.07 20.16
CA ALA A 97 -5.12 -15.34 20.70
C ALA A 97 -4.97 -16.49 19.69
N TRP A 98 -5.07 -16.21 18.38
CA TRP A 98 -4.85 -17.22 17.34
C TRP A 98 -3.40 -17.70 17.28
N LEU A 99 -2.41 -16.82 17.53
CA LEU A 99 -0.99 -17.16 17.65
C LEU A 99 -0.70 -17.93 18.94
N GLU A 100 -1.25 -17.47 20.06
CA GLU A 100 -1.07 -18.09 21.39
C GLU A 100 -1.56 -19.54 21.39
N ARG A 101 -2.73 -19.80 20.78
CA ARG A 101 -3.26 -21.17 20.59
C ARG A 101 -2.36 -22.08 19.76
N ARG A 102 -1.40 -21.52 19.01
CA ARG A 102 -0.40 -22.26 18.22
C ARG A 102 0.97 -22.31 18.88
N GLY A 103 1.05 -21.91 20.15
CA GLY A 103 2.28 -21.95 20.95
C GLY A 103 3.20 -20.77 20.70
N PHE A 104 2.75 -19.71 20.03
CA PHE A 104 3.53 -18.48 19.89
C PHE A 104 3.02 -17.41 20.85
N SER A 105 3.87 -17.01 21.78
CA SER A 105 3.64 -15.88 22.69
C SER A 105 4.97 -15.23 23.02
N THR A 106 4.95 -13.93 23.31
CA THR A 106 6.11 -13.22 23.87
C THR A 106 5.84 -12.86 25.33
N PRO A 107 6.87 -12.80 26.20
CA PRO A 107 6.68 -12.49 27.61
C PRO A 107 6.10 -11.08 27.81
N GLU A 108 5.38 -10.89 28.91
CA GLU A 108 4.94 -9.56 29.33
C GLU A 108 6.12 -8.61 29.53
N GLY A 109 5.92 -7.34 29.22
CA GLY A 109 6.94 -6.31 29.25
C GLY A 109 6.35 -4.93 29.54
N ASN A 110 7.13 -3.88 29.30
CA ASN A 110 6.76 -2.52 29.68
C ASN A 110 6.21 -1.72 28.51
N PHE A 111 5.09 -1.04 28.74
CA PHE A 111 4.80 0.17 27.97
C PHE A 111 5.69 1.29 28.49
N VAL A 112 6.40 1.96 27.60
CA VAL A 112 7.30 3.08 27.94
C VAL A 112 6.96 4.30 27.10
N ASP A 113 7.25 5.50 27.57
CA ASP A 113 7.30 6.68 26.70
C ASP A 113 8.64 6.78 25.96
N LYS A 114 8.79 7.82 25.13
CA LYS A 114 10.01 8.09 24.37
C LYS A 114 11.26 8.26 25.25
N ASP A 115 11.07 8.73 26.48
CA ASP A 115 12.12 9.02 27.46
C ASP A 115 12.43 7.78 28.32
N GLY A 116 11.74 6.66 28.08
CA GLY A 116 11.92 5.38 28.77
C GLY A 116 11.13 5.27 30.08
N LYS A 117 10.26 6.24 30.40
CA LYS A 117 9.41 6.16 31.59
C LYS A 117 8.36 5.07 31.40
N VAL A 118 8.27 4.15 32.36
CA VAL A 118 7.25 3.10 32.35
C VAL A 118 5.86 3.70 32.57
N LEU A 119 4.95 3.40 31.64
CA LEU A 119 3.55 3.82 31.65
C LEU A 119 2.60 2.70 32.06
N GLY A 120 3.05 1.45 32.01
CA GLY A 120 2.25 0.27 32.35
C GLY A 120 2.88 -1.02 31.83
N ARG A 121 2.11 -2.11 31.86
CA ARG A 121 2.54 -3.42 31.35
C ARG A 121 1.74 -3.84 30.13
N HIS A 122 2.42 -4.51 29.20
CA HIS A 122 1.83 -5.08 28.00
C HIS A 122 1.81 -6.60 28.06
N ARG A 123 0.85 -7.25 27.38
CA ARG A 123 0.63 -8.71 27.40
C ARG A 123 1.58 -9.51 26.49
N GLY A 124 2.75 -8.95 26.21
CA GLY A 124 3.66 -9.39 25.15
C GLY A 124 3.57 -8.58 23.85
N ILE A 125 4.73 -8.20 23.30
CA ILE A 125 4.90 -7.39 22.08
C ILE A 125 4.04 -7.85 20.89
N HIS A 126 3.85 -9.15 20.70
CA HIS A 126 3.07 -9.71 19.58
C HIS A 126 1.58 -9.30 19.56
N CYS A 127 1.05 -8.77 20.66
CA CYS A 127 -0.30 -8.24 20.77
C CYS A 127 -0.47 -6.82 20.18
N TYR A 128 0.60 -6.18 19.70
CA TYR A 128 0.61 -4.75 19.38
C TYR A 128 1.19 -4.45 18.00
N THR A 129 0.61 -3.47 17.32
CA THR A 129 1.08 -2.99 16.01
C THR A 129 1.37 -1.49 16.07
N LEU A 130 2.35 -1.02 15.28
CA LEU A 130 2.62 0.40 15.12
C LEU A 130 1.35 1.17 14.70
N GLY A 131 1.09 2.29 15.37
CA GLY A 131 -0.10 3.12 15.20
C GLY A 131 -1.34 2.65 15.97
N GLN A 132 -1.28 1.51 16.68
CA GLN A 132 -2.40 1.02 17.48
C GLN A 132 -2.67 1.96 18.67
N GLY A 133 -3.91 2.42 18.81
CA GLY A 133 -4.35 3.27 19.91
C GLY A 133 -5.61 2.77 20.63
N ARG A 134 -5.93 1.48 20.52
CA ARG A 134 -7.02 0.80 21.26
C ARG A 134 -6.44 -0.45 21.92
N GLY A 135 -7.07 -0.91 23.00
CA GLY A 135 -6.67 -2.16 23.69
C GLY A 135 -5.31 -2.10 24.37
N LEU A 136 -4.78 -0.91 24.66
CA LEU A 136 -3.49 -0.74 25.34
C LEU A 136 -3.63 -0.93 26.87
N GLY A 137 -4.80 -0.63 27.45
CA GLY A 137 -5.00 -0.74 28.90
C GLY A 137 -4.22 0.29 29.73
N VAL A 138 -3.69 1.34 29.09
CA VAL A 138 -2.94 2.43 29.72
C VAL A 138 -3.79 3.69 29.76
N SER A 139 -3.93 4.27 30.95
CA SER A 139 -4.57 5.58 31.16
C SER A 139 -3.53 6.71 31.16
N GLY A 140 -3.92 7.89 30.69
CA GLY A 140 -3.05 9.07 30.73
C GLY A 140 -3.77 10.34 30.29
N PRO A 141 -3.05 11.48 30.21
CA PRO A 141 -3.64 12.79 29.93
C PRO A 141 -4.16 12.94 28.49
N HIS A 142 -3.75 12.05 27.59
CA HIS A 142 -4.19 11.98 26.21
C HIS A 142 -4.30 10.52 25.78
N ARG A 143 -4.86 10.31 24.59
CA ARG A 143 -4.87 8.99 23.97
C ARG A 143 -3.45 8.60 23.59
N TYR A 144 -3.06 7.37 23.92
CA TYR A 144 -1.78 6.80 23.52
C TYR A 144 -1.87 6.02 22.21
N TYR A 145 -0.78 6.02 21.46
CA TYR A 145 -0.56 5.19 20.28
C TYR A 145 0.79 4.49 20.38
N VAL A 146 0.89 3.27 19.87
CA VAL A 146 2.16 2.55 19.73
C VAL A 146 3.00 3.20 18.63
N THR A 147 4.20 3.65 18.97
CA THR A 147 5.08 4.36 18.00
C THR A 147 6.38 3.64 17.72
N ALA A 148 6.81 2.74 18.61
CA ALA A 148 7.87 1.79 18.34
C ALA A 148 7.64 0.47 19.09
N LEU A 149 8.21 -0.60 18.54
CA LEU A 149 8.34 -1.89 19.20
C LEU A 149 9.84 -2.14 19.37
N ARG A 150 10.28 -2.47 20.60
CA ARG A 150 11.69 -2.77 20.92
C ARG A 150 11.79 -4.22 21.43
N PRO A 151 11.87 -5.21 20.52
CA PRO A 151 11.88 -6.63 20.91
C PRO A 151 13.03 -6.98 21.85
N ASP A 152 14.22 -6.42 21.62
CA ASP A 152 15.42 -6.73 22.39
C ASP A 152 15.31 -6.31 23.87
N ALA A 153 14.59 -5.22 24.14
CA ALA A 153 14.32 -4.72 25.49
C ALA A 153 12.97 -5.22 26.06
N ASN A 154 12.19 -5.95 25.25
CA ASN A 154 10.79 -6.29 25.52
C ASN A 154 9.93 -5.07 25.93
N GLU A 155 10.02 -3.99 25.13
CA GLU A 155 9.26 -2.75 25.35
C GLU A 155 8.35 -2.40 24.17
N VAL A 156 7.23 -1.76 24.50
CA VAL A 156 6.33 -1.11 23.54
C VAL A 156 6.31 0.39 23.85
N VAL A 157 6.77 1.20 22.90
CA VAL A 157 6.86 2.66 23.08
C VAL A 157 5.53 3.31 22.71
N LEU A 158 5.03 4.17 23.59
CA LEU A 158 3.78 4.91 23.44
C LEU A 158 4.00 6.42 23.40
N SER A 159 3.19 7.12 22.61
CA SER A 159 3.15 8.59 22.55
C SER A 159 1.72 9.11 22.32
N ASP A 160 1.55 10.43 22.25
CA ASP A 160 0.30 11.09 21.83
C ASP A 160 0.00 10.96 20.31
N GLY A 161 0.91 10.35 19.55
CA GLY A 161 0.81 10.15 18.11
C GLY A 161 1.27 11.33 17.26
N SER A 162 1.87 12.37 17.86
CA SER A 162 2.47 13.50 17.13
C SER A 162 3.74 13.10 16.34
N ASP A 163 4.46 12.10 16.83
CA ASP A 163 5.66 11.47 16.25
C ASP A 163 5.37 10.38 15.22
N LEU A 164 4.09 10.05 14.98
CA LEU A 164 3.71 9.07 13.96
C LEU A 164 3.77 9.65 12.54
N GLY A 165 3.84 10.98 12.37
CA GLY A 165 3.88 11.61 11.05
C GLY A 165 5.16 11.26 10.29
N ARG A 166 5.03 10.71 9.09
CA ARG A 166 6.14 10.53 8.13
C ARG A 166 5.74 11.14 6.79
N ASP A 167 6.72 11.72 6.12
CA ASP A 167 6.65 12.22 4.74
C ASP A 167 7.42 11.31 3.76
N GLU A 168 8.26 10.40 4.27
CA GLU A 168 9.09 9.50 3.46
C GLU A 168 8.92 8.02 3.83
N VAL A 169 8.87 7.17 2.80
CA VAL A 169 8.82 5.71 2.92
C VAL A 169 9.79 5.08 1.93
N ARG A 170 10.64 4.16 2.38
CA ARG A 170 11.53 3.38 1.52
C ARG A 170 10.96 1.98 1.32
N GLY A 171 10.93 1.54 0.08
CA GLY A 171 10.50 0.20 -0.31
C GLY A 171 11.61 -0.53 -1.05
N THR A 172 11.79 -1.81 -0.73
CA THR A 172 12.63 -2.74 -1.48
C THR A 172 11.74 -3.67 -2.31
N GLU A 173 12.27 -4.19 -3.42
CA GLU A 173 11.57 -5.17 -4.28
C GLU A 173 10.17 -4.70 -4.78
N PRO A 174 10.08 -3.53 -5.46
CA PRO A 174 8.81 -3.07 -6.02
C PRO A 174 8.24 -4.08 -7.04
N ASN A 175 6.95 -4.37 -6.93
CA ASN A 175 6.23 -5.20 -7.91
C ASN A 175 5.64 -4.34 -9.04
N TRP A 176 6.34 -4.23 -10.15
CA TRP A 176 5.94 -3.35 -11.25
C TRP A 176 4.91 -3.97 -12.21
N LEU A 177 3.64 -3.62 -12.01
CA LEU A 177 2.55 -4.20 -12.80
C LEU A 177 2.25 -3.49 -14.13
N ALA A 178 2.44 -2.17 -14.21
CA ALA A 178 2.08 -1.38 -15.40
C ALA A 178 3.25 -0.69 -16.10
N VAL A 179 4.44 -0.69 -15.50
CA VAL A 179 5.71 -0.20 -16.08
C VAL A 179 6.80 -1.21 -15.74
N ASP A 180 7.93 -1.19 -16.43
CA ASP A 180 9.02 -2.15 -16.17
C ASP A 180 9.98 -1.66 -15.07
N GLY A 181 9.87 -0.40 -14.66
CA GLY A 181 10.63 0.21 -13.58
C GLY A 181 10.57 1.73 -13.64
N LEU A 182 11.38 2.39 -12.81
CA LEU A 182 11.57 3.84 -12.84
C LEU A 182 12.78 4.21 -13.68
N THR A 183 12.60 5.14 -14.60
CA THR A 183 13.71 5.82 -15.31
C THR A 183 14.06 7.17 -14.68
N GLY A 184 13.27 7.60 -13.70
CA GLY A 184 13.41 8.86 -12.96
C GLY A 184 12.24 9.04 -11.99
N PRO A 185 12.17 10.19 -11.30
CA PRO A 185 11.05 10.52 -10.42
C PRO A 185 9.71 10.47 -11.16
N MET A 186 8.70 9.89 -10.52
CA MET A 186 7.35 9.77 -11.05
C MET A 186 6.31 10.27 -10.03
N GLU A 187 5.41 11.12 -10.51
CA GLU A 187 4.25 11.55 -9.73
C GLU A 187 3.21 10.43 -9.62
N VAL A 188 2.83 10.10 -8.40
CA VAL A 188 1.92 9.01 -8.08
C VAL A 188 0.87 9.43 -7.06
N THR A 189 -0.17 8.62 -6.96
CA THR A 189 -1.01 8.59 -5.76
C THR A 189 -0.83 7.24 -5.11
N VAL A 190 -0.70 7.25 -3.79
CA VAL A 190 -0.30 6.09 -3.02
C VAL A 190 -1.33 5.76 -1.96
N ARG A 191 -1.50 4.46 -1.72
CA ARG A 191 -2.29 3.95 -0.60
C ARG A 191 -1.37 3.16 0.32
N LEU A 192 -1.12 3.68 1.52
CA LEU A 192 -0.15 3.11 2.48
C LEU A 192 -0.71 1.89 3.24
N ARG A 193 -2.04 1.81 3.38
CA ARG A 193 -2.75 0.74 4.07
C ARG A 193 -4.05 0.43 3.36
N HIS A 194 -4.64 -0.73 3.65
CA HIS A 194 -5.96 -1.14 3.14
C HIS A 194 -7.06 -0.16 3.61
N SER A 195 -7.20 0.94 2.87
CA SER A 195 -8.11 2.05 3.15
C SER A 195 -8.56 2.67 1.82
N ARG A 196 -9.43 3.68 1.89
CA ARG A 196 -9.83 4.46 0.71
C ARG A 196 -8.94 5.68 0.46
N THR A 197 -8.21 6.13 1.49
CA THR A 197 -7.36 7.31 1.42
C THR A 197 -6.20 7.07 0.46
N GLN A 198 -5.98 8.07 -0.40
CA GLN A 198 -4.84 8.14 -1.30
C GLN A 198 -4.14 9.46 -1.08
N THR A 199 -2.82 9.40 -1.07
CA THR A 199 -1.96 10.56 -0.82
C THR A 199 -1.16 10.84 -2.08
N ALA A 200 -1.05 12.11 -2.46
CA ALA A 200 -0.17 12.51 -3.56
C ALA A 200 1.29 12.36 -3.11
N ALA A 201 2.12 11.78 -3.98
CA ALA A 201 3.50 11.50 -3.66
C ALA A 201 4.37 11.46 -4.93
N THR A 202 5.67 11.61 -4.73
CA THR A 202 6.69 11.40 -5.75
C THR A 202 7.43 10.10 -5.44
N LEU A 203 7.55 9.21 -6.43
CA LEU A 203 8.29 7.96 -6.32
C LEU A 203 9.62 8.09 -7.07
N GLU A 204 10.74 7.88 -6.39
CA GLU A 204 12.09 8.09 -6.88
C GLU A 204 12.87 6.77 -6.88
N PRO A 205 13.69 6.48 -7.91
CA PRO A 205 14.61 5.33 -7.87
C PRO A 205 15.71 5.56 -6.82
N GLU A 206 16.00 4.55 -6.00
CA GLU A 206 17.18 4.45 -5.14
C GLU A 206 18.00 3.21 -5.53
N GLU A 207 19.26 3.12 -5.08
CA GLU A 207 20.20 2.05 -5.44
C GLU A 207 19.65 0.64 -5.15
N ASP A 208 18.96 0.47 -4.01
CA ASP A 208 18.39 -0.80 -3.56
C ASP A 208 16.85 -0.81 -3.55
N GLY A 209 16.18 0.07 -4.33
CA GLY A 209 14.72 0.10 -4.39
C GLY A 209 14.12 1.44 -4.77
N VAL A 210 13.16 1.91 -3.99
CA VAL A 210 12.43 3.14 -4.26
C VAL A 210 12.23 3.98 -2.99
N LEU A 211 12.27 5.29 -3.17
CA LEU A 211 11.87 6.26 -2.17
C LEU A 211 10.54 6.90 -2.57
N LEU A 212 9.56 6.83 -1.67
CA LEU A 212 8.27 7.49 -1.78
C LEU A 212 8.27 8.74 -0.89
N ARG A 213 8.09 9.92 -1.50
CA ARG A 213 7.97 11.22 -0.83
C ARG A 213 6.53 11.72 -0.93
N MET A 214 5.81 11.71 0.19
CA MET A 214 4.43 12.20 0.26
C MET A 214 4.41 13.72 0.31
N HIS A 215 3.48 14.33 -0.41
CA HIS A 215 3.32 15.78 -0.46
C HIS A 215 2.71 16.35 0.84
N THR A 216 2.12 15.49 1.66
CA THR A 216 1.54 15.81 2.96
C THR A 216 2.02 14.82 4.01
N HIS A 217 2.18 15.27 5.26
CA HIS A 217 2.50 14.38 6.38
C HIS A 217 1.37 13.37 6.61
N GLU A 218 1.69 12.09 6.50
CA GLU A 218 0.76 11.01 6.79
C GLU A 218 1.18 10.31 8.09
N LYS A 219 0.21 9.92 8.91
CA LYS A 219 0.52 9.06 10.06
C LYS A 219 0.99 7.72 9.53
N ALA A 220 2.26 7.40 9.78
CA ALA A 220 2.83 6.09 9.54
C ALA A 220 1.99 5.05 10.28
N ALA A 221 1.22 4.30 9.50
CA ALA A 221 0.78 2.99 9.93
C ALA A 221 1.90 2.01 9.62
N TRP A 222 1.88 0.85 10.28
CA TRP A 222 2.71 -0.29 9.87
C TRP A 222 2.64 -0.48 8.36
N PHE A 223 3.80 -0.33 7.71
CA PHE A 223 3.98 -0.68 6.31
C PHE A 223 4.35 -2.16 6.26
N GLY A 224 3.81 -2.89 5.28
CA GLY A 224 4.04 -4.34 5.19
C GLY A 224 5.52 -4.73 5.08
N PRO A 225 5.82 -6.05 5.09
CA PRO A 225 7.19 -6.55 4.90
C PRO A 225 7.84 -5.95 3.64
N GLY A 226 9.10 -5.49 3.75
CA GLY A 226 9.86 -4.87 2.66
C GLY A 226 9.73 -3.34 2.57
N VAL A 227 8.92 -2.73 3.43
CA VAL A 227 8.73 -1.27 3.47
C VAL A 227 9.15 -0.75 4.84
N ARG A 228 10.05 0.24 4.87
CA ARG A 228 10.52 0.86 6.11
C ARG A 228 10.28 2.37 6.06
N PRO A 229 9.84 2.99 7.17
CA PRO A 229 9.88 4.44 7.25
C PRO A 229 11.33 4.90 7.10
N ALA A 230 11.55 6.04 6.42
CA ALA A 230 12.86 6.66 6.40
C ALA A 230 13.31 6.98 7.85
N PRO A 231 14.57 6.70 8.23
CA PRO A 231 15.07 7.11 9.53
C PRO A 231 15.00 8.64 9.66
N ASP A 232 14.61 9.13 10.84
CA ASP A 232 14.62 10.56 11.13
C ASP A 232 16.04 11.10 10.96
N GLY A 233 16.22 12.08 10.07
CA GLY A 233 17.46 12.85 9.99
C GLY A 233 18.35 12.65 8.76
N LEU A 234 17.98 11.83 7.76
CA LEU A 234 18.74 11.78 6.49
C LEU A 234 18.12 12.67 5.40
N ARG A 235 17.97 13.98 5.68
CA ARG A 235 17.81 14.97 4.61
C ARG A 235 19.14 15.07 3.88
N ARG A 236 19.31 14.33 2.77
CA ARG A 236 20.39 14.66 1.82
C ARG A 236 20.14 16.10 1.33
N PRO A 237 21.13 17.00 1.37
CA PRO A 237 20.93 18.37 0.92
C PRO A 237 20.55 18.34 -0.56
N GLY A 238 19.35 18.84 -0.86
CA GLY A 238 18.85 18.92 -2.22
C GLY A 238 19.80 19.74 -3.08
N ARG A 239 20.22 19.19 -4.22
CA ARG A 239 20.75 20.01 -5.30
C ARG A 239 19.62 20.93 -5.77
N ARG A 240 19.61 22.15 -5.27
CA ARG A 240 18.97 23.28 -5.95
C ARG A 240 19.63 23.41 -7.32
N GLN A 241 18.94 23.01 -8.39
CA GLN A 241 19.19 23.64 -9.68
C GLN A 241 18.39 24.94 -9.69
N GLY A 242 19.04 26.00 -9.21
CA GLY A 242 18.60 27.37 -9.45
C GLY A 242 18.84 27.73 -10.90
N GLY A 243 17.82 28.33 -11.52
CA GLY A 243 18.00 29.05 -12.79
C GLY A 243 18.83 30.32 -12.59
N GLY A 244 19.53 30.74 -13.64
CA GLY A 244 20.23 32.03 -13.68
C GLY A 244 21.35 32.11 -14.70
N ALA A 245 20.99 32.48 -15.93
CA ALA A 245 21.67 33.36 -16.89
C ALA A 245 23.21 33.29 -17.13
N GLY A 246 23.56 33.27 -18.42
CA GLY A 246 24.67 34.08 -18.96
C GLY A 246 25.81 33.29 -19.63
N GLY A 247 25.82 33.25 -20.97
CA GLY A 247 26.95 32.74 -21.74
C GLY A 247 26.67 32.76 -23.24
N GLN A 248 26.90 33.91 -23.86
CA GLN A 248 26.78 34.13 -25.30
C GLN A 248 27.86 33.32 -26.05
N HIS A 249 27.50 32.65 -27.14
CA HIS A 249 28.38 32.51 -28.30
C HIS A 249 27.57 32.33 -29.60
N HIS A 250 27.97 33.10 -30.61
CA HIS A 250 27.37 33.26 -31.93
C HIS A 250 27.46 32.01 -32.84
N PRO A 251 26.66 31.92 -33.92
CA PRO A 251 26.47 30.72 -34.73
C PRO A 251 27.32 30.71 -36.02
N PRO A 252 27.37 29.59 -36.76
CA PRO A 252 27.59 29.60 -38.20
C PRO A 252 26.37 29.10 -39.01
N PRO A 253 26.31 29.38 -40.33
CA PRO A 253 25.06 29.51 -41.07
C PRO A 253 24.69 28.32 -41.96
N GLY A 254 23.37 28.17 -42.18
CA GLY A 254 22.73 27.89 -43.47
C GLY A 254 22.78 26.48 -44.06
N ALA A 255 21.60 25.87 -44.27
CA ALA A 255 21.06 25.54 -45.60
C ALA A 255 19.85 24.56 -45.54
N HIS A 256 18.75 24.97 -46.20
CA HIS A 256 17.69 24.16 -46.86
C HIS A 256 16.91 23.08 -46.07
N ARG A 257 15.67 22.70 -46.41
CA ARG A 257 14.44 23.26 -47.00
C ARG A 257 13.42 22.10 -46.91
N GLY A 258 12.16 22.38 -46.59
CA GLY A 258 11.00 21.47 -46.79
C GLY A 258 10.57 20.71 -45.53
N GLY A 259 9.31 20.63 -45.13
CA GLY A 259 8.05 21.16 -45.65
C GLY A 259 6.88 20.62 -44.82
N GLY A 260 5.77 21.37 -44.77
CA GLY A 260 4.40 20.87 -44.47
C GLY A 260 4.03 20.62 -43.00
N GLY A 261 3.16 21.47 -42.43
CA GLY A 261 2.46 21.24 -41.14
C GLY A 261 1.20 20.36 -41.28
N PRO A 262 0.18 20.50 -40.41
CA PRO A 262 0.14 21.13 -39.09
C PRO A 262 -0.17 20.13 -37.95
N ALA A 263 -0.03 20.65 -36.73
CA ALA A 263 -0.38 20.01 -35.47
C ALA A 263 -1.89 19.89 -35.27
N GLU A 264 -2.34 18.77 -34.70
CA GLU A 264 -3.53 18.73 -33.86
C GLU A 264 -3.14 18.28 -32.44
N ALA A 265 -3.56 19.11 -31.51
CA ALA A 265 -3.45 18.94 -30.08
C ALA A 265 -4.62 18.08 -29.56
N GLY A 266 -4.39 17.38 -28.45
CA GLY A 266 -5.48 16.95 -27.58
C GLY A 266 -5.32 15.52 -27.06
N GLY A 267 -4.96 15.39 -25.79
CA GLY A 267 -4.98 14.09 -25.11
C GLY A 267 -4.32 14.15 -23.75
N GLY A 268 -5.02 14.73 -22.77
CA GLY A 268 -4.53 14.92 -21.41
C GLY A 268 -3.96 13.65 -20.78
N LEU A 269 -2.78 13.78 -20.16
CA LEU A 269 -2.18 12.76 -19.31
C LEU A 269 -3.14 12.43 -18.17
N ARG A 270 -3.77 11.26 -18.26
CA ARG A 270 -4.55 10.68 -17.16
C ARG A 270 -3.56 10.19 -16.09
N ARG A 271 -3.65 10.79 -14.90
CA ARG A 271 -2.89 10.42 -13.70
C ARG A 271 -3.16 8.95 -13.34
N GLY A 272 -2.18 8.08 -13.54
CA GLY A 272 -2.20 6.69 -13.11
C GLY A 272 -2.03 6.59 -11.60
N VAL A 273 -2.90 5.82 -10.94
CA VAL A 273 -2.82 5.56 -9.50
C VAL A 273 -2.21 4.18 -9.26
N TRP A 274 -1.18 4.12 -8.43
CA TRP A 274 -0.39 2.91 -8.17
C TRP A 274 -0.69 2.34 -6.78
N PRO A 275 -0.95 1.04 -6.65
CA PRO A 275 -0.77 0.36 -5.38
C PRO A 275 0.72 0.05 -5.21
N VAL A 276 1.30 0.43 -4.07
CA VAL A 276 2.60 -0.11 -3.61
C VAL A 276 2.45 -1.57 -3.24
#